data_AF-A0A1G0MRC5-F1
#
_entry.id   AF-A0A1G0MRC5-F1
#
_cell.length_a   1.000
_cell.length_b   1.000
_cell.length_c   1.000
_cell.angle_alpha   90.00
_cell.angle_beta   90.00
_cell.angle_gamma   90.00
#
_symmetry.space_group_name_H-M   'P 1'
#
loop_
_entity.id
_entity.type
_entity.pdbx_description
1 polymer ?
#
loop_
_entity_poly.entity_id
_entity_poly.type
_entity_poly.pdbx_seq_one_letter_code
_entity_poly.pdbx_strand_id
1 'polypeptide(L)'
;MFRYLLVIITTLSFFVPASWGEDKTPAFTQKDFARLILQQFSWNGGLPKEPVDRDYLLILGGKRTYRYEAETAYNEKTDRVTMNSNPMFGAFTGTGWILGVSDTTTSTFTILLPIEGEYDLKAVIKGNGFVWKVGNKEYRADSKSAKFQEITIAKVKLKEGVVSITLQIPPEGAIDSFSLSAPNYPSIQPFNGWRFKDGLTAGRLAETAVALTNRYSQLPDVEQKTAPKARADFDKIALPPTVTYTTASYLGPFTSPKWLRADFRGETLQIPLTVAETGYYGLVLNVMGQPVIGSVNDTPFKLDGKPYLYKHDIGLYRLEAGDNTLSVTLPPAGGIDSVQFNKKSSTPDDFLRLAGVTGPVDRLIGAEEAAAVLKKIQGSFQIRK
;
A
#
# COMPACT_ATOMS: atom_id res chain seq x y z
N MET A 1 -49.27 -66.92 7.71
CA MET A 1 -47.95 -67.54 7.44
C MET A 1 -47.58 -67.29 5.99
N PHE A 2 -46.35 -66.84 5.77
CA PHE A 2 -45.59 -66.68 4.51
C PHE A 2 -46.16 -67.32 3.23
N ARG A 3 -46.05 -66.64 2.07
CA ARG A 3 -44.97 -66.91 1.07
C ARG A 3 -45.10 -66.06 -0.22
N TYR A 4 -44.01 -65.31 -0.47
CA TYR A 4 -43.38 -64.91 -1.74
C TYR A 4 -44.21 -64.38 -2.92
N LEU A 5 -43.99 -63.10 -3.26
CA LEU A 5 -43.89 -62.70 -4.66
C LEU A 5 -42.64 -61.81 -4.84
N LEU A 6 -41.71 -62.32 -5.66
CA LEU A 6 -40.49 -61.65 -6.10
C LEU A 6 -40.81 -60.29 -6.74
N VAL A 7 -40.16 -59.23 -6.28
CA VAL A 7 -39.96 -58.02 -7.07
C VAL A 7 -38.47 -57.91 -7.37
N ILE A 8 -38.14 -58.12 -8.63
CA ILE A 8 -36.79 -57.99 -9.19
C ILE A 8 -36.43 -56.50 -9.14
N ILE A 9 -35.44 -56.20 -8.30
CA ILE A 9 -34.76 -54.90 -8.24
C ILE A 9 -33.79 -54.86 -9.43
N THR A 10 -34.16 -54.14 -10.48
CA THR A 10 -33.23 -53.78 -11.55
C THR A 10 -32.57 -52.46 -11.17
N THR A 11 -31.47 -52.56 -10.43
CA THR A 11 -30.47 -51.49 -10.23
C THR A 11 -29.88 -51.10 -11.58
N LEU A 12 -30.40 -50.02 -12.18
CA LEU A 12 -29.75 -49.35 -13.30
C LEU A 12 -28.72 -48.36 -12.73
N SER A 13 -27.49 -48.85 -12.56
CA SER A 13 -26.33 -48.05 -12.21
C SER A 13 -26.04 -47.04 -13.33
N PHE A 14 -26.36 -45.77 -13.09
CA PHE A 14 -25.81 -44.66 -13.87
C PHE A 14 -24.31 -44.55 -13.55
N PHE A 15 -23.49 -45.29 -14.32
CA PHE A 15 -22.07 -44.98 -14.45
C PHE A 15 -21.94 -43.68 -15.25
N VAL A 16 -21.98 -42.54 -14.55
CA VAL A 16 -21.40 -41.31 -15.08
C VAL A 16 -19.88 -41.52 -15.01
N PRO A 17 -19.15 -41.56 -16.14
CA PRO A 17 -17.71 -41.46 -16.06
C PRO A 17 -17.40 -40.09 -15.47
N ALA A 18 -16.95 -40.07 -14.22
CA ALA A 18 -16.21 -38.94 -13.69
C ALA A 18 -14.94 -38.84 -14.54
N SER A 19 -15.01 -38.03 -15.61
CA SER A 19 -13.81 -37.55 -16.27
C SER A 19 -13.07 -36.75 -15.22
N TRP A 20 -12.06 -37.35 -14.60
CA TRP A 20 -10.97 -36.64 -13.98
C TRP A 20 -10.36 -35.81 -15.10
N GLY A 21 -10.86 -34.58 -15.27
CA GLY A 21 -10.18 -33.59 -16.09
C GLY A 21 -8.80 -33.47 -15.48
N GLU A 22 -7.77 -33.88 -16.21
CA GLU A 22 -6.43 -33.39 -15.95
C GLU A 22 -6.56 -31.87 -15.91
N ASP A 23 -6.41 -31.29 -14.72
CA ASP A 23 -6.19 -29.86 -14.54
C ASP A 23 -4.91 -29.54 -15.31
N LYS A 24 -5.06 -29.23 -16.60
CA LYS A 24 -3.98 -28.75 -17.45
C LYS A 24 -3.53 -27.44 -16.83
N THR A 25 -2.47 -27.54 -16.04
CA THR A 25 -1.83 -26.39 -15.42
C THR A 25 -1.55 -25.39 -16.55
N PRO A 26 -2.07 -24.16 -16.49
CA PRO A 26 -1.91 -23.22 -17.58
C PRO A 26 -0.42 -22.97 -17.84
N ALA A 27 -0.01 -23.05 -19.12
CA ALA A 27 1.40 -23.07 -19.50
C ALA A 27 2.15 -21.75 -19.21
N PHE A 28 1.44 -20.63 -19.04
CA PHE A 28 2.01 -19.35 -18.58
C PHE A 28 1.08 -18.73 -17.54
N THR A 29 1.57 -18.64 -16.30
CA THR A 29 0.76 -18.22 -15.15
C THR A 29 0.94 -16.74 -14.85
N GLN A 30 0.08 -16.19 -14.00
CA GLN A 30 0.29 -14.85 -13.46
C GLN A 30 1.59 -14.74 -12.64
N LYS A 31 2.07 -15.83 -12.02
CA LYS A 31 3.38 -15.85 -11.35
C LYS A 31 4.52 -15.65 -12.33
N ASP A 32 4.47 -16.34 -13.47
CA ASP A 32 5.49 -16.19 -14.52
C ASP A 32 5.48 -14.77 -15.09
N PHE A 33 4.30 -14.17 -15.21
CA PHE A 33 4.17 -12.78 -15.61
C PHE A 33 4.74 -11.80 -14.57
N ALA A 34 4.47 -11.99 -13.28
CA ALA A 34 5.06 -11.19 -12.20
C ALA A 34 6.60 -11.27 -12.22
N ARG A 35 7.16 -12.47 -12.43
CA ARG A 35 8.61 -12.68 -12.62
C ARG A 35 9.13 -11.90 -13.82
N LEU A 36 8.43 -11.99 -14.95
CA LEU A 36 8.80 -11.30 -16.18
C LEU A 36 8.81 -9.77 -16.02
N ILE A 37 7.84 -9.21 -15.27
CA ILE A 37 7.83 -7.78 -14.92
C ILE A 37 9.11 -7.43 -14.16
N LEU A 38 9.41 -8.13 -13.07
CA LEU A 38 10.59 -7.82 -12.25
C LEU A 38 11.89 -7.95 -13.06
N GLN A 39 11.99 -8.91 -13.96
CA GLN A 39 13.15 -9.06 -14.85
C GLN A 39 13.24 -7.92 -15.87
N GLN A 40 12.15 -7.57 -16.55
CA GLN A 40 12.14 -6.54 -17.59
C GLN A 40 12.49 -5.15 -17.04
N PHE A 41 12.12 -4.88 -15.79
CA PHE A 41 12.38 -3.60 -15.11
C PHE A 41 13.59 -3.64 -14.15
N SER A 42 14.35 -4.74 -14.15
CA SER A 42 15.55 -4.92 -13.29
C SER A 42 15.28 -4.77 -11.79
N TRP A 43 14.12 -5.21 -11.29
CA TRP A 43 13.74 -5.16 -9.88
C TRP A 43 14.01 -6.47 -9.13
N ASN A 44 14.69 -7.42 -9.76
CA ASN A 44 15.02 -8.71 -9.17
C ASN A 44 16.07 -8.62 -8.06
N GLY A 45 16.80 -7.51 -7.93
CA GLY A 45 17.82 -7.34 -6.89
C GLY A 45 17.26 -7.43 -5.47
N GLY A 46 15.99 -7.07 -5.27
CA GLY A 46 15.30 -7.14 -3.97
C GLY A 46 14.72 -8.51 -3.61
N LEU A 47 14.84 -9.51 -4.48
CA LEU A 47 14.35 -10.87 -4.21
C LEU A 47 15.39 -11.71 -3.45
N PRO A 48 14.97 -12.61 -2.55
CA PRO A 48 15.87 -13.60 -1.98
C PRO A 48 16.30 -14.62 -3.05
N LYS A 49 17.30 -15.46 -2.72
CA LYS A 49 17.80 -16.50 -3.63
C LYS A 49 16.71 -17.47 -4.09
N GLU A 50 15.80 -17.82 -3.18
CA GLU A 50 14.67 -18.70 -3.43
C GLU A 50 13.37 -17.93 -3.15
N PRO A 51 12.90 -17.12 -4.13
CA PRO A 51 11.74 -16.28 -3.94
C PRO A 51 10.44 -17.08 -3.84
N VAL A 52 9.64 -16.77 -2.84
CA VAL A 52 8.26 -17.24 -2.70
C VAL A 52 7.29 -16.17 -3.21
N ASP A 53 6.03 -16.55 -3.36
CA ASP A 53 4.96 -15.70 -3.88
C ASP A 53 4.88 -14.34 -3.16
N ARG A 54 5.03 -14.35 -1.83
CA ARG A 54 5.03 -13.12 -1.01
C ARG A 54 6.11 -12.11 -1.41
N ASP A 55 7.29 -12.57 -1.86
CA ASP A 55 8.41 -11.69 -2.20
C ASP A 55 8.10 -10.87 -3.45
N TYR A 56 7.48 -11.50 -4.45
CA TYR A 56 6.98 -10.81 -5.65
C TYR A 56 5.91 -9.78 -5.28
N LEU A 57 4.97 -10.14 -4.42
CA LEU A 57 3.89 -9.24 -3.98
C LEU A 57 4.40 -8.07 -3.15
N LEU A 58 5.47 -8.24 -2.39
CA LEU A 58 6.06 -7.16 -1.62
C LEU A 58 6.63 -6.08 -2.56
N ILE A 59 7.37 -6.50 -3.60
CA ILE A 59 7.90 -5.59 -4.61
C ILE A 59 6.77 -4.98 -5.43
N LEU A 60 5.86 -5.79 -5.98
CA LEU A 60 4.77 -5.32 -6.84
C LEU A 60 3.74 -4.48 -6.07
N GLY A 61 3.51 -4.76 -4.80
CA GLY A 61 2.62 -3.99 -3.93
C GLY A 61 3.16 -2.60 -3.59
N GLY A 62 4.47 -2.37 -3.72
CA GLY A 62 5.07 -1.05 -3.57
C GLY A 62 5.12 -0.53 -2.13
N LYS A 63 4.82 -1.37 -1.13
CA LYS A 63 4.93 -1.00 0.29
C LYS A 63 6.40 -0.82 0.66
N ARG A 64 6.75 0.32 1.26
CA ARG A 64 8.14 0.70 1.57
C ARG A 64 8.36 1.01 3.04
N THR A 65 7.65 0.29 3.90
CA THR A 65 7.86 0.31 5.35
C THR A 65 8.24 -1.09 5.82
N TYR A 66 9.45 -1.22 6.34
CA TYR A 66 10.05 -2.47 6.79
C TYR A 66 10.52 -2.30 8.22
N ARG A 67 10.17 -3.25 9.10
CA ARG A 67 10.63 -3.31 10.49
C ARG A 67 11.46 -4.57 10.67
N TYR A 68 12.57 -4.43 11.38
CA TYR A 68 13.50 -5.50 11.70
C TYR A 68 13.72 -5.51 13.21
N GLU A 69 13.44 -6.66 13.82
CA GLU A 69 13.70 -6.91 15.23
C GLU A 69 15.20 -7.13 15.39
N ALA A 70 15.86 -6.37 16.27
CA ALA A 70 17.32 -6.33 16.32
C ALA A 70 17.90 -7.69 16.69
N GLU A 71 17.24 -8.42 17.58
CA GLU A 71 17.59 -9.77 18.02
C GLU A 71 17.47 -10.83 16.92
N THR A 72 16.81 -10.52 15.79
CA THR A 72 16.73 -11.43 14.63
C THR A 72 17.64 -11.02 13.48
N ALA A 73 18.01 -9.75 13.42
CA ALA A 73 18.73 -9.18 12.29
C ALA A 73 20.26 -9.16 12.46
N TYR A 74 20.74 -9.28 13.70
CA TYR A 74 22.17 -9.19 14.02
C TYR A 74 22.94 -10.46 13.60
N ASN A 75 24.26 -10.34 13.50
CA ASN A 75 25.10 -11.49 13.17
C ASN A 75 25.53 -12.23 14.44
N GLU A 76 24.78 -13.27 14.81
CA GLU A 76 25.05 -14.12 15.98
C GLU A 76 26.47 -14.71 16.03
N LYS A 77 27.12 -14.87 14.87
CA LYS A 77 28.45 -15.51 14.80
C LYS A 77 29.59 -14.54 15.08
N THR A 78 29.43 -13.26 14.76
CA THR A 78 30.51 -12.27 14.82
C THR A 78 30.28 -11.20 15.86
N ASP A 79 29.03 -10.90 16.17
CA ASP A 79 28.68 -9.78 17.03
C ASP A 79 28.69 -10.23 18.50
N ARG A 80 29.41 -9.49 19.34
CA ARG A 80 29.51 -9.76 20.79
C ARG A 80 28.48 -8.96 21.56
N VAL A 81 27.22 -9.21 21.29
CA VAL A 81 26.11 -8.52 21.93
C VAL A 81 25.44 -9.38 23.01
N THR A 82 24.79 -8.73 23.99
CA THR A 82 23.97 -9.43 24.98
C THR A 82 22.50 -9.29 24.63
N MET A 83 21.78 -10.40 24.55
CA MET A 83 20.33 -10.41 24.37
C MET A 83 19.62 -10.40 25.73
N ASN A 84 18.57 -9.61 25.85
CA ASN A 84 17.75 -9.52 27.05
C ASN A 84 16.27 -9.42 26.67
N SER A 85 15.37 -9.83 27.55
CA SER A 85 13.92 -9.80 27.35
C SER A 85 13.18 -9.21 28.56
N ASN A 86 13.92 -8.55 29.46
CA ASN A 86 13.32 -7.93 30.63
C ASN A 86 12.53 -6.66 30.24
N PRO A 87 11.24 -6.55 30.62
CA PRO A 87 10.38 -5.41 30.29
C PRO A 87 10.64 -4.15 31.13
N MET A 88 11.63 -4.14 32.03
CA MET A 88 11.90 -3.02 32.95
C MET A 88 12.15 -1.68 32.22
N PHE A 89 12.59 -1.71 30.96
CA PHE A 89 12.88 -0.50 30.17
C PHE A 89 11.72 -0.06 29.25
N GLY A 90 10.54 -0.64 29.43
CA GLY A 90 9.34 -0.37 28.63
C GLY A 90 8.95 -1.55 27.74
N ALA A 91 7.89 -1.35 26.95
CA ALA A 91 7.46 -2.34 25.97
C ALA A 91 8.53 -2.46 24.86
N PHE A 92 8.84 -3.70 24.50
CA PHE A 92 9.71 -4.09 23.40
C PHE A 92 8.93 -5.05 22.50
N THR A 93 9.40 -5.29 21.28
CA THR A 93 8.76 -6.20 20.31
C THR A 93 9.56 -7.48 20.13
N GLY A 94 8.98 -8.45 19.41
CA GLY A 94 9.68 -9.71 19.15
C GLY A 94 9.89 -10.54 20.42
N THR A 95 11.09 -11.09 20.56
CA THR A 95 11.46 -12.03 21.64
C THR A 95 12.46 -11.44 22.63
N GLY A 96 13.09 -10.31 22.29
CA GLY A 96 14.07 -9.65 23.13
C GLY A 96 14.63 -8.40 22.47
N TRP A 97 15.71 -7.88 23.05
CA TRP A 97 16.42 -6.69 22.59
C TRP A 97 17.91 -6.85 22.87
N ILE A 98 18.72 -6.04 22.20
CA ILE A 98 20.19 -6.11 22.25
C ILE A 98 20.74 -5.02 23.19
N LEU A 99 21.69 -5.40 24.06
CA LEU A 99 22.36 -4.54 25.03
C LEU A 99 23.87 -4.44 24.76
N GLY A 100 24.41 -3.22 24.80
CA GLY A 100 25.82 -2.95 25.04
C GLY A 100 26.11 -2.98 26.54
N VAL A 101 27.09 -3.78 26.98
CA VAL A 101 27.32 -4.04 28.41
C VAL A 101 28.26 -2.98 29.01
N SER A 102 29.57 -3.25 29.08
CA SER A 102 30.57 -2.36 29.70
C SER A 102 31.27 -1.44 28.69
N ASP A 103 31.36 -1.86 27.43
CA ASP A 103 32.12 -1.19 26.38
C ASP A 103 31.27 -0.98 25.13
N THR A 104 31.70 -0.04 24.28
CA THR A 104 31.07 0.17 22.98
C THR A 104 31.09 -1.12 22.17
N THR A 105 29.91 -1.66 21.90
CA THR A 105 29.73 -2.95 21.23
C THR A 105 29.32 -2.72 19.78
N THR A 106 29.96 -3.40 18.84
CA THR A 106 29.59 -3.32 17.43
C THR A 106 28.68 -4.49 17.07
N SER A 107 27.56 -4.20 16.42
CA SER A 107 26.66 -5.18 15.82
C SER A 107 26.47 -4.88 14.33
N THR A 108 26.35 -5.92 13.51
CA THR A 108 26.14 -5.82 12.07
C THR A 108 24.80 -6.46 11.73
N PHE A 109 23.87 -5.64 11.27
CA PHE A 109 22.56 -6.09 10.78
C PHE A 109 22.63 -6.37 9.29
N THR A 110 22.23 -7.57 8.88
CA THR A 110 22.11 -7.95 7.47
C THR A 110 20.65 -8.14 7.12
N ILE A 111 20.12 -7.26 6.28
CA ILE A 111 18.70 -7.25 5.90
C ILE A 111 18.53 -7.38 4.39
N LEU A 112 17.42 -7.96 3.96
CA LEU A 112 17.01 -7.92 2.56
C LEU A 112 16.07 -6.74 2.34
N LEU A 113 16.49 -5.75 1.56
CA LEU A 113 15.69 -4.60 1.19
C LEU A 113 15.03 -4.84 -0.18
N PRO A 114 13.70 -4.97 -0.28
CA PRO A 114 13.10 -5.40 -1.55
C PRO A 114 12.98 -4.30 -2.61
N ILE A 115 12.97 -3.02 -2.21
CA ILE A 115 12.77 -1.88 -3.12
C ILE A 115 13.82 -0.82 -2.79
N GLU A 116 14.52 -0.30 -3.79
CA GLU A 116 15.47 0.80 -3.57
C GLU A 116 14.79 2.14 -3.26
N GLY A 117 15.59 3.10 -2.82
CA GLY A 117 15.21 4.50 -2.75
C GLY A 117 15.73 5.19 -1.49
N GLU A 118 15.17 6.37 -1.22
CA GLU A 118 15.42 7.09 0.03
C GLU A 118 14.43 6.65 1.10
N TYR A 119 14.95 6.36 2.30
CA TYR A 119 14.21 5.88 3.47
C TYR A 119 14.53 6.71 4.70
N ASP A 120 13.53 7.01 5.51
CA ASP A 120 13.71 7.39 6.91
C ASP A 120 14.11 6.15 7.70
N LEU A 121 15.34 6.15 8.21
CA LEU A 121 15.83 5.16 9.17
C LEU A 121 15.43 5.60 10.57
N LYS A 122 14.67 4.75 11.26
CA LYS A 122 14.26 4.94 12.64
C LYS A 122 14.67 3.74 13.48
N ALA A 123 14.84 3.93 14.78
CA ALA A 123 15.07 2.83 15.70
C ALA A 123 14.41 3.05 17.05
N VAL A 124 14.05 1.95 17.70
CA VAL A 124 13.59 1.92 19.09
C VAL A 124 14.80 1.62 19.96
N ILE A 125 15.33 2.65 20.63
CA ILE A 125 16.56 2.53 21.42
C ILE A 125 16.41 3.14 22.82
N LYS A 126 17.32 2.75 23.71
CA LYS A 126 17.53 3.29 25.06
C LYS A 126 18.98 3.79 25.18
N GLY A 127 19.17 4.93 25.81
CA GLY A 127 20.49 5.54 26.03
C GLY A 127 20.93 6.47 24.90
N ASN A 128 22.18 6.93 24.99
CA ASN A 128 22.78 7.96 24.14
C ASN A 128 24.15 7.49 23.65
N GLY A 129 24.60 8.01 22.50
CA GLY A 129 25.92 7.76 21.93
C GLY A 129 25.93 6.70 20.82
N PHE A 130 24.79 6.38 20.23
CA PHE A 130 24.73 5.39 19.15
C PHE A 130 25.35 5.96 17.87
N VAL A 131 26.13 5.12 17.18
CA VAL A 131 26.69 5.44 15.86
C VAL A 131 26.24 4.39 14.85
N TRP A 132 25.44 4.81 13.89
CA TRP A 132 24.93 4.00 12.79
C TRP A 132 25.80 4.22 11.56
N LYS A 133 26.32 3.13 10.97
CA LYS A 133 27.04 3.16 9.70
C LYS A 133 26.21 2.50 8.63
N VAL A 134 25.87 3.28 7.60
CA VAL A 134 25.10 2.83 6.44
C VAL A 134 25.91 3.14 5.19
N GLY A 135 26.47 2.11 4.57
CA GLY A 135 27.51 2.28 3.55
C GLY A 135 28.72 3.02 4.15
N ASN A 136 29.13 4.13 3.51
CA ASN A 136 30.29 4.92 3.94
C ASN A 136 29.92 6.12 4.85
N LYS A 137 28.65 6.22 5.28
CA LYS A 137 28.16 7.35 6.09
C LYS A 137 27.91 6.92 7.52
N GLU A 138 28.23 7.82 8.44
CA GLU A 138 27.96 7.66 9.87
C GLU A 138 26.86 8.62 10.32
N TYR A 139 25.97 8.14 11.18
CA TYR A 139 24.87 8.89 11.75
C TYR A 139 24.84 8.68 13.26
N ARG A 140 24.72 9.77 14.02
CA ARG A 140 24.67 9.71 15.50
C ARG A 140 23.24 9.87 15.98
N ALA A 141 22.86 9.11 16.99
CA ALA A 141 21.50 9.11 17.50
C ALA A 141 21.46 8.92 19.02
N ASP A 142 20.53 9.62 19.67
CA ASP A 142 20.33 9.63 21.11
C ASP A 142 18.84 9.52 21.43
N SER A 143 18.45 8.59 22.31
CA SER A 143 17.06 8.54 22.79
C SER A 143 16.74 9.62 23.82
N LYS A 144 17.77 10.14 24.52
CA LYS A 144 17.62 11.02 25.70
C LYS A 144 16.73 10.42 26.80
N SER A 145 16.53 9.10 26.78
CA SER A 145 15.61 8.39 27.65
C SER A 145 16.28 7.17 28.26
N ALA A 146 15.91 6.87 29.52
CA ALA A 146 16.27 5.62 30.19
C ALA A 146 15.37 4.44 29.78
N LYS A 147 14.31 4.71 29.02
CA LYS A 147 13.36 3.73 28.46
C LYS A 147 13.47 3.69 26.94
N PHE A 148 12.99 2.62 26.32
CA PHE A 148 12.89 2.52 24.87
C PHE A 148 12.03 3.63 24.28
N GLN A 149 12.55 4.28 23.24
CA GLN A 149 11.86 5.31 22.49
C GLN A 149 12.19 5.18 21.01
N GLU A 150 11.16 5.32 20.15
CA GLU A 150 11.38 5.46 18.71
C GLU A 150 12.01 6.83 18.42
N ILE A 151 13.15 6.81 17.73
CA ILE A 151 13.82 7.99 17.23
C ILE A 151 14.08 7.90 15.74
N THR A 152 14.02 9.05 15.06
CA THR A 152 14.49 9.18 13.69
C THR A 152 15.99 9.40 13.69
N ILE A 153 16.73 8.55 12.99
CA ILE A 153 18.19 8.61 12.90
C ILE A 153 18.61 9.48 11.72
N ALA A 154 18.16 9.13 10.52
CA ALA A 154 18.56 9.81 9.29
C ALA A 154 17.67 9.45 8.10
N LYS A 155 17.78 10.26 7.03
CA LYS A 155 17.39 9.84 5.68
C LYS A 155 18.57 9.15 4.99
N VAL A 156 18.34 7.93 4.51
CA VAL A 156 19.36 7.09 3.88
C VAL A 156 18.91 6.65 2.50
N LYS A 157 19.81 6.74 1.52
CA LYS A 157 19.58 6.20 0.17
C LYS A 157 20.14 4.79 0.10
N LEU A 158 19.27 3.82 -0.12
CA LEU A 158 19.60 2.40 -0.12
C LEU A 158 19.29 1.78 -1.49
N LYS A 159 20.14 0.82 -1.89
CA LYS A 159 19.89 -0.07 -3.03
C LYS A 159 19.11 -1.29 -2.57
N GLU A 160 18.31 -1.83 -3.47
CA GLU A 160 17.62 -3.09 -3.25
C GLU A 160 18.62 -4.25 -3.11
N GLY A 161 18.19 -5.30 -2.43
CA GLY A 161 18.99 -6.48 -2.14
C GLY A 161 19.53 -6.51 -0.72
N VAL A 162 20.60 -7.26 -0.50
CA VAL A 162 21.17 -7.45 0.84
C VAL A 162 21.92 -6.19 1.25
N VAL A 163 21.46 -5.55 2.32
CA VAL A 163 22.04 -4.34 2.91
C VAL A 163 22.64 -4.70 4.26
N SER A 164 23.88 -4.24 4.48
CA SER A 164 24.56 -4.33 5.77
C SER A 164 24.55 -2.96 6.46
N ILE A 165 24.11 -2.94 7.72
CA ILE A 165 24.09 -1.76 8.58
C ILE A 165 24.88 -2.10 9.83
N THR A 166 25.93 -1.34 10.11
CA THR A 166 26.71 -1.52 11.34
C THR A 166 26.25 -0.53 12.40
N LEU A 167 26.04 -1.00 13.62
CA LEU A 167 25.67 -0.20 14.77
C LEU A 167 26.74 -0.31 15.84
N GLN A 168 27.23 0.83 16.30
CA GLN A 168 27.99 0.92 17.54
C GLN A 168 27.02 1.28 18.66
N ILE A 169 26.83 0.33 19.56
CA ILE A 169 25.98 0.42 20.74
C ILE A 169 26.86 0.92 21.89
N PRO A 170 26.56 2.08 22.49
CA PRO A 170 27.33 2.61 23.61
C PRO A 170 27.16 1.73 24.86
N PRO A 171 28.05 1.84 25.86
CA PRO A 171 27.86 1.18 27.16
C PRO A 171 26.46 1.45 27.73
N GLU A 172 25.81 0.41 28.25
CA GLU A 172 24.43 0.40 28.75
C GLU A 172 23.32 0.82 27.74
N GLY A 173 23.70 1.09 26.49
CA GLY A 173 22.78 1.38 25.39
C GLY A 173 22.07 0.11 24.95
N ALA A 174 20.79 0.22 24.62
CA ALA A 174 20.02 -0.90 24.11
C ALA A 174 19.24 -0.56 22.84
N ILE A 175 19.04 -1.55 21.98
CA ILE A 175 18.21 -1.47 20.78
C ILE A 175 17.23 -2.63 20.76
N ASP A 176 15.95 -2.32 20.56
CA ASP A 176 14.87 -3.29 20.35
C ASP A 176 14.71 -3.59 18.86
N SER A 177 14.46 -2.57 18.06
CA SER A 177 14.17 -2.74 16.65
C SER A 177 14.61 -1.52 15.84
N PHE A 178 14.69 -1.69 14.53
CA PHE A 178 14.82 -0.57 13.60
C PHE A 178 13.89 -0.72 12.41
N SER A 179 13.56 0.41 11.77
CA SER A 179 12.69 0.44 10.62
C SER A 179 13.22 1.36 9.53
N LEU A 180 12.90 0.98 8.30
CA LEU A 180 13.11 1.77 7.09
C LEU A 180 11.72 2.11 6.56
N SER A 181 11.41 3.41 6.47
CA SER A 181 10.13 3.86 5.95
C SER A 181 10.32 4.87 4.82
N ALA A 182 9.55 4.71 3.75
CA ALA A 182 9.49 5.66 2.65
C ALA A 182 8.07 5.72 2.09
N PRO A 183 7.72 6.77 1.32
CA PRO A 183 6.44 6.81 0.62
C PRO A 183 6.24 5.55 -0.24
N ASN A 184 5.07 4.93 -0.11
CA ASN A 184 4.72 3.75 -0.89
C ASN A 184 4.63 4.10 -2.38
N TYR A 185 5.04 3.15 -3.22
CA TYR A 185 4.73 3.22 -4.65
C TYR A 185 3.30 2.74 -4.89
N PRO A 186 2.65 3.22 -5.97
CA PRO A 186 1.44 2.60 -6.46
C PRO A 186 1.63 1.09 -6.68
N SER A 187 0.65 0.32 -6.20
CA SER A 187 0.62 -1.13 -6.39
C SER A 187 0.47 -1.47 -7.87
N ILE A 188 1.28 -2.42 -8.34
CA ILE A 188 1.19 -3.02 -9.67
C ILE A 188 0.50 -4.37 -9.50
N GLN A 189 -0.80 -4.40 -9.76
CA GLN A 189 -1.58 -5.63 -9.69
C GLN A 189 -2.80 -5.58 -10.59
N PRO A 190 -3.33 -6.74 -11.00
CA PRO A 190 -4.67 -6.84 -11.55
C PRO A 190 -5.71 -6.26 -10.58
N PHE A 191 -6.88 -5.89 -11.10
CA PHE A 191 -7.93 -5.23 -10.34
C PHE A 191 -8.38 -6.04 -9.10
N ASN A 192 -8.47 -7.37 -9.26
CA ASN A 192 -8.82 -8.30 -8.19
C ASN A 192 -7.60 -8.92 -7.48
N GLY A 193 -6.43 -8.28 -7.61
CA GLY A 193 -5.17 -8.79 -7.09
C GLY A 193 -4.60 -9.95 -7.90
N TRP A 194 -3.43 -10.41 -7.47
CA TRP A 194 -2.69 -11.49 -8.11
C TRP A 194 -3.24 -12.86 -7.74
N ARG A 195 -3.39 -13.73 -8.75
CA ARG A 195 -3.73 -15.15 -8.58
C ARG A 195 -2.67 -15.99 -9.27
N PHE A 196 -1.56 -16.22 -8.57
CA PHE A 196 -0.34 -16.78 -9.15
C PHE A 196 -0.44 -18.17 -9.75
N LYS A 197 -1.43 -18.97 -9.34
CA LYS A 197 -1.68 -20.30 -9.92
C LYS A 197 -2.54 -20.23 -11.20
N ASP A 198 -3.26 -19.13 -11.40
CA ASP A 198 -4.14 -18.98 -12.56
C ASP A 198 -3.31 -18.64 -13.81
N GLY A 199 -3.83 -19.05 -14.97
CA GLY A 199 -3.28 -18.64 -16.26
C GLY A 199 -3.35 -17.12 -16.43
N LEU A 200 -2.36 -16.54 -17.11
CA LEU A 200 -2.44 -15.13 -17.49
C LEU A 200 -3.47 -14.97 -18.61
N THR A 201 -4.51 -14.16 -18.38
CA THR A 201 -5.48 -13.80 -19.43
C THR A 201 -5.19 -12.42 -20.02
N ALA A 202 -5.75 -12.12 -21.19
CA ALA A 202 -5.64 -10.83 -21.86
C ALA A 202 -6.11 -9.68 -20.96
N GLY A 203 -7.24 -9.87 -20.24
CA GLY A 203 -7.75 -8.89 -19.28
C GLY A 203 -6.77 -8.61 -18.14
N ARG A 204 -6.15 -9.66 -17.56
CA ARG A 204 -5.18 -9.50 -16.46
C ARG A 204 -3.88 -8.84 -16.89
N LEU A 205 -3.41 -9.16 -18.09
CA LEU A 205 -2.29 -8.47 -18.72
C LEU A 205 -2.60 -6.97 -18.87
N ALA A 206 -3.78 -6.63 -19.40
CA ALA A 206 -4.17 -5.26 -19.64
C ALA A 206 -4.36 -4.45 -18.36
N GLU A 207 -5.02 -4.99 -17.34
CA GLU A 207 -5.14 -4.38 -16.01
C GLU A 207 -3.76 -4.06 -15.43
N THR A 208 -2.82 -5.01 -15.50
CA THR A 208 -1.46 -4.83 -14.98
C THR A 208 -0.65 -3.84 -15.82
N ALA A 209 -0.84 -3.79 -17.14
CA ALA A 209 -0.19 -2.81 -18.02
C ALA A 209 -0.68 -1.38 -17.73
N VAL A 210 -1.97 -1.20 -17.46
CA VAL A 210 -2.52 0.09 -16.99
C VAL A 210 -1.96 0.44 -15.62
N ALA A 211 -1.85 -0.55 -14.72
CA ALA A 211 -1.21 -0.39 -13.42
C ALA A 211 0.23 0.11 -13.54
N LEU A 212 1.04 -0.53 -14.40
CA LEU A 212 2.43 -0.19 -14.67
C LEU A 212 2.60 1.23 -15.26
N THR A 213 1.63 1.70 -16.03
CA THR A 213 1.71 3.00 -16.71
C THR A 213 0.96 4.13 -16.01
N ASN A 214 0.30 3.85 -14.88
CA ASN A 214 -0.50 4.77 -14.08
C ASN A 214 -1.58 5.51 -14.89
N ARG A 215 -2.19 4.80 -15.85
CA ARG A 215 -3.17 5.40 -16.78
C ARG A 215 -4.61 5.29 -16.31
N TYR A 216 -4.84 4.94 -15.04
CA TYR A 216 -6.20 4.79 -14.50
C TYR A 216 -7.09 6.03 -14.67
N SER A 217 -6.50 7.23 -14.72
CA SER A 217 -7.25 8.48 -14.97
C SER A 217 -7.85 8.55 -16.38
N GLN A 218 -7.29 7.81 -17.34
CA GLN A 218 -7.74 7.73 -18.73
C GLN A 218 -8.88 6.72 -18.94
N LEU A 219 -9.20 5.93 -17.90
CA LEU A 219 -10.40 5.10 -17.93
C LEU A 219 -11.64 6.02 -17.97
N PRO A 220 -12.70 5.63 -18.68
CA PRO A 220 -13.93 6.40 -18.70
C PRO A 220 -14.55 6.43 -17.30
N ASP A 221 -15.26 7.51 -16.97
CA ASP A 221 -16.10 7.52 -15.78
C ASP A 221 -17.28 6.56 -16.00
N VAL A 222 -17.68 5.84 -14.96
CA VAL A 222 -18.94 5.09 -15.02
C VAL A 222 -20.07 6.10 -15.08
N GLU A 223 -20.75 6.19 -16.23
CA GLU A 223 -21.94 7.03 -16.37
C GLU A 223 -23.00 6.57 -15.37
N GLN A 224 -23.17 7.35 -14.30
CA GLN A 224 -24.31 7.20 -13.41
C GLN A 224 -25.54 7.78 -14.13
N LYS A 225 -26.16 6.98 -15.00
CA LYS A 225 -27.31 7.42 -15.82
C LYS A 225 -28.52 7.89 -15.01
N THR A 226 -28.58 7.61 -13.70
CA THR A 226 -29.74 7.91 -12.84
C THR A 226 -29.43 8.24 -11.38
N ALA A 227 -28.16 8.25 -10.95
CA ALA A 227 -27.81 8.52 -9.55
C ALA A 227 -26.98 9.82 -9.43
N PRO A 228 -27.26 10.69 -8.43
CA PRO A 228 -26.37 11.80 -8.14
C PRO A 228 -24.99 11.27 -7.76
N LYS A 229 -23.94 11.98 -8.21
CA LYS A 229 -22.54 11.69 -7.83
C LYS A 229 -22.49 11.40 -6.34
N ALA A 230 -21.87 10.29 -5.95
CA ALA A 230 -21.78 9.91 -4.56
C ALA A 230 -21.09 11.04 -3.76
N ARG A 231 -21.72 11.43 -2.65
CA ARG A 231 -21.26 12.49 -1.77
C ARG A 231 -20.94 11.93 -0.39
N ALA A 232 -19.92 12.49 0.26
CA ALA A 232 -19.73 12.20 1.67
C ALA A 232 -20.89 12.75 2.50
N ASP A 233 -21.25 12.00 3.53
CA ASP A 233 -22.33 12.32 4.45
C ASP A 233 -21.75 13.05 5.67
N PHE A 234 -21.83 14.38 5.65
CA PHE A 234 -21.31 15.21 6.74
C PHE A 234 -22.17 15.12 8.01
N ASP A 235 -23.42 14.67 7.91
CA ASP A 235 -24.34 14.56 9.04
C ASP A 235 -23.98 13.38 9.95
N LYS A 236 -23.17 12.44 9.46
CA LYS A 236 -22.61 11.32 10.24
C LYS A 236 -21.30 11.64 10.95
N ILE A 237 -20.75 12.83 10.75
CA ILE A 237 -19.46 13.21 11.34
C ILE A 237 -19.71 13.77 12.74
N ALA A 238 -19.02 13.21 13.74
CA ALA A 238 -18.95 13.84 15.06
C ALA A 238 -18.15 15.15 14.94
N LEU A 239 -18.86 16.29 15.01
CA LEU A 239 -18.20 17.57 14.84
C LEU A 239 -17.39 17.96 16.09
N PRO A 240 -16.10 18.30 15.93
CA PRO A 240 -15.31 18.86 17.01
C PRO A 240 -15.79 20.28 17.36
N PRO A 241 -15.54 20.78 18.59
CA PRO A 241 -16.02 22.08 19.06
C PRO A 241 -15.54 23.29 18.24
N THR A 242 -14.46 23.11 17.48
CA THR A 242 -13.83 24.09 16.58
C THR A 242 -14.53 24.21 15.23
N VAL A 243 -15.48 23.34 14.91
CA VAL A 243 -16.14 23.28 13.60
C VAL A 243 -17.65 23.42 13.76
N THR A 244 -18.24 24.28 12.93
CA THR A 244 -19.68 24.56 12.96
C THR A 244 -20.27 24.56 11.57
N TYR A 245 -21.57 24.29 11.47
CA TYR A 245 -22.31 24.48 10.23
C TYR A 245 -22.57 25.97 9.96
N THR A 246 -22.45 26.37 8.71
CA THR A 246 -22.76 27.72 8.24
C THR A 246 -23.49 27.68 6.89
N THR A 247 -24.14 28.80 6.56
CA THR A 247 -24.83 29.03 5.28
C THR A 247 -24.24 30.24 4.54
N ALA A 248 -23.05 30.69 4.93
CA ALA A 248 -22.40 31.87 4.37
C ALA A 248 -22.12 31.68 2.86
N SER A 249 -22.97 32.29 2.02
CA SER A 249 -22.91 32.20 0.55
C SER A 249 -21.92 33.16 -0.09
N TYR A 250 -21.54 34.23 0.61
CA TYR A 250 -20.54 35.19 0.15
C TYR A 250 -19.11 34.61 0.10
N LEU A 251 -18.90 33.42 0.68
CA LEU A 251 -17.63 32.69 0.66
C LEU A 251 -17.54 31.67 -0.48
N GLY A 252 -18.37 31.80 -1.51
CA GLY A 252 -18.33 30.95 -2.70
C GLY A 252 -19.51 29.98 -2.80
N PRO A 253 -19.68 29.35 -3.98
CA PRO A 253 -20.80 28.45 -4.23
C PRO A 253 -20.65 27.15 -3.44
N PHE A 254 -21.77 26.70 -2.87
CA PHE A 254 -21.86 25.45 -2.12
C PHE A 254 -23.10 24.66 -2.56
N THR A 255 -23.07 23.34 -2.37
CA THR A 255 -24.07 22.42 -2.92
C THR A 255 -24.91 21.72 -1.86
N SER A 256 -24.46 21.73 -0.61
CA SER A 256 -25.20 21.22 0.54
C SER A 256 -26.13 22.31 1.11
N PRO A 257 -27.15 21.99 1.93
CA PRO A 257 -27.96 23.02 2.60
C PRO A 257 -27.14 23.90 3.57
N LYS A 258 -26.10 23.32 4.18
CA LYS A 258 -25.12 23.95 5.06
C LYS A 258 -23.75 23.35 4.78
N TRP A 259 -22.68 24.07 5.10
CA TRP A 259 -21.31 23.59 4.98
C TRP A 259 -20.53 23.79 6.29
N LEU A 260 -19.45 23.03 6.48
CA LEU A 260 -18.66 23.03 7.70
C LEU A 260 -17.57 24.09 7.66
N ARG A 261 -17.43 24.85 8.73
CA ARG A 261 -16.41 25.89 8.86
C ARG A 261 -15.69 25.78 10.20
N ALA A 262 -14.36 25.78 10.16
CA ALA A 262 -13.50 25.84 11.33
C ALA A 262 -13.42 27.26 11.91
N ASP A 263 -13.17 27.37 13.20
CA ASP A 263 -12.86 28.62 13.88
C ASP A 263 -11.40 29.06 13.63
N PHE A 264 -10.91 30.03 14.42
CA PHE A 264 -9.55 30.57 14.30
C PHE A 264 -8.43 29.56 14.63
N ARG A 265 -8.74 28.39 15.19
CA ARG A 265 -7.76 27.34 15.53
C ARG A 265 -7.51 26.37 14.37
N GLY A 266 -8.46 26.27 13.43
CA GLY A 266 -8.46 25.20 12.43
C GLY A 266 -8.82 23.84 13.05
N GLU A 267 -8.90 22.80 12.23
CA GLU A 267 -9.25 21.45 12.70
C GLU A 267 -8.96 20.36 11.66
N THR A 268 -8.72 19.12 12.10
CA THR A 268 -8.71 17.95 11.20
C THR A 268 -10.02 17.18 11.29
N LEU A 269 -10.72 17.09 10.16
CA LEU A 269 -11.96 16.33 10.02
C LEU A 269 -11.67 14.94 9.44
N GLN A 270 -12.25 13.91 10.04
CA GLN A 270 -12.32 12.56 9.46
C GLN A 270 -13.69 12.35 8.83
N ILE A 271 -13.71 12.25 7.51
CA ILE A 271 -14.91 12.15 6.69
C ILE A 271 -14.99 10.71 6.18
N PRO A 272 -16.02 9.93 6.57
CA PRO A 272 -16.20 8.58 6.05
C PRO A 272 -16.62 8.63 4.58
N LEU A 273 -15.98 7.80 3.77
CA LEU A 273 -16.29 7.57 2.37
C LEU A 273 -16.75 6.12 2.18
N THR A 274 -18.05 5.90 2.05
CA THR A 274 -18.58 4.56 1.78
C THR A 274 -18.72 4.34 0.28
N VAL A 275 -18.09 3.28 -0.24
CA VAL A 275 -18.19 2.89 -1.66
C VAL A 275 -18.73 1.46 -1.79
N ALA A 276 -19.59 1.23 -2.79
CA ALA A 276 -20.24 -0.06 -2.98
C ALA A 276 -19.28 -1.16 -3.49
N GLU A 277 -18.27 -0.78 -4.27
CA GLU A 277 -17.36 -1.70 -4.94
C GLU A 277 -15.93 -1.17 -4.83
N THR A 278 -14.96 -2.08 -4.67
CA THR A 278 -13.54 -1.72 -4.80
C THR A 278 -13.32 -1.14 -6.20
N GLY A 279 -12.53 -0.07 -6.31
CA GLY A 279 -12.25 0.55 -7.60
C GLY A 279 -11.41 1.81 -7.52
N TYR A 280 -11.19 2.43 -8.68
CA TYR A 280 -10.53 3.73 -8.76
C TYR A 280 -11.58 4.83 -8.81
N TYR A 281 -11.45 5.82 -7.94
CA TYR A 281 -12.40 6.91 -7.77
C TYR A 281 -11.67 8.24 -7.94
N GLY A 282 -12.20 9.10 -8.82
CA GLY A 282 -11.77 10.50 -8.91
C GLY A 282 -12.47 11.30 -7.83
N LEU A 283 -11.71 12.00 -6.99
CA LEU A 283 -12.25 12.75 -5.85
C LEU A 283 -12.17 14.26 -6.11
N VAL A 284 -13.27 14.95 -5.86
CA VAL A 284 -13.36 16.41 -5.93
C VAL A 284 -13.86 16.95 -4.60
N LEU A 285 -13.10 17.86 -4.00
CA LEU A 285 -13.45 18.55 -2.76
C LEU A 285 -13.92 19.97 -3.05
N ASN A 286 -15.05 20.40 -2.49
CA ASN A 286 -15.43 21.81 -2.45
C ASN A 286 -14.99 22.38 -1.09
N VAL A 287 -13.82 23.03 -1.06
CA VAL A 287 -13.11 23.43 0.18
C VAL A 287 -12.61 24.86 0.12
N MET A 288 -12.36 25.43 1.30
CA MET A 288 -11.85 26.78 1.52
C MET A 288 -10.72 26.76 2.55
N GLY A 289 -9.72 27.61 2.37
CA GLY A 289 -8.56 27.77 3.24
C GLY A 289 -7.24 27.66 2.49
N GLN A 290 -6.14 28.16 3.07
CA GLN A 290 -4.80 28.01 2.49
C GLN A 290 -3.76 27.74 3.59
N PRO A 291 -2.98 26.63 3.50
CA PRO A 291 -3.18 25.47 2.62
C PRO A 291 -4.32 24.56 3.11
N VAL A 292 -4.84 23.71 2.24
CA VAL A 292 -5.66 22.55 2.65
C VAL A 292 -4.82 21.30 2.47
N ILE A 293 -4.63 20.55 3.54
CA ILE A 293 -3.88 19.29 3.53
C ILE A 293 -4.78 18.17 4.05
N GLY A 294 -4.48 16.94 3.67
CA GLY A 294 -5.26 15.80 4.11
C GLY A 294 -4.71 14.48 3.61
N SER A 295 -5.49 13.42 3.77
CA SER A 295 -5.17 12.09 3.25
C SER A 295 -6.42 11.30 2.91
N VAL A 296 -6.30 10.37 1.96
CA VAL A 296 -7.32 9.35 1.65
C VAL A 296 -6.72 7.98 1.95
N ASN A 297 -7.25 7.27 2.94
CA ASN A 297 -6.68 6.00 3.44
C ASN A 297 -5.14 6.09 3.59
N ASP A 298 -4.66 7.12 4.28
CA ASP A 298 -3.24 7.45 4.51
C ASP A 298 -2.44 7.97 3.31
N THR A 299 -3.03 8.05 2.11
CA THR A 299 -2.37 8.68 0.95
C THR A 299 -2.51 10.20 1.04
N PRO A 300 -1.42 10.96 1.29
CA PRO A 300 -1.52 12.39 1.56
C PRO A 300 -1.80 13.17 0.28
N PHE A 301 -2.49 14.31 0.44
CA PHE A 301 -2.63 15.31 -0.60
C PHE A 301 -2.42 16.71 0.00
N LYS A 302 -2.04 17.66 -0.86
CA LYS A 302 -1.91 19.07 -0.53
C LYS A 302 -2.50 19.90 -1.65
N LEU A 303 -3.34 20.86 -1.29
CA LEU A 303 -3.99 21.77 -2.22
C LEU A 303 -3.58 23.20 -1.91
N ASP A 304 -3.28 23.94 -2.96
CA ASP A 304 -3.24 25.39 -2.93
C ASP A 304 -4.69 25.89 -2.93
N GLY A 305 -5.30 25.89 -1.73
CA GLY A 305 -6.70 26.25 -1.57
C GLY A 305 -6.98 27.72 -1.87
N LYS A 306 -8.18 28.20 -1.55
CA LYS A 306 -8.61 29.59 -1.83
C LYS A 306 -9.28 30.20 -0.59
N PRO A 307 -9.33 31.54 -0.47
CA PRO A 307 -10.06 32.20 0.63
C PRO A 307 -11.59 32.12 0.49
N TYR A 308 -12.09 31.36 -0.49
CA TYR A 308 -13.49 31.04 -0.75
C TYR A 308 -13.59 29.55 -1.13
N LEU A 309 -14.79 28.96 -1.03
CA LEU A 309 -15.09 27.61 -1.47
C LEU A 309 -14.79 27.46 -2.96
N TYR A 310 -13.92 26.50 -3.26
CA TYR A 310 -13.52 26.16 -4.61
C TYR A 310 -13.46 24.65 -4.77
N LYS A 311 -13.85 24.16 -5.95
CA LYS A 311 -13.79 22.75 -6.30
C LYS A 311 -12.38 22.37 -6.73
N HIS A 312 -11.71 21.58 -5.91
CA HIS A 312 -10.40 21.00 -6.19
C HIS A 312 -10.54 19.54 -6.56
N ASP A 313 -10.02 19.15 -7.73
CA ASP A 313 -9.73 17.76 -8.03
C ASP A 313 -8.49 17.36 -7.21
N ILE A 314 -8.67 16.41 -6.30
CA ILE A 314 -7.59 15.95 -5.41
C ILE A 314 -6.90 14.70 -5.95
N GLY A 315 -7.30 14.25 -7.13
CA GLY A 315 -6.73 13.11 -7.84
C GLY A 315 -7.58 11.85 -7.79
N LEU A 316 -6.94 10.77 -8.21
CA LEU A 316 -7.54 9.44 -8.34
C LEU A 316 -7.01 8.51 -7.24
N TYR A 317 -7.93 7.86 -6.54
CA TYR A 317 -7.62 6.98 -5.41
C TYR A 317 -8.22 5.59 -5.62
N ARG A 318 -7.50 4.55 -5.23
CA ARG A 318 -8.07 3.19 -5.14
C ARG A 318 -8.77 3.07 -3.79
N LEU A 319 -10.10 2.91 -3.82
CA LEU A 319 -10.92 2.72 -2.63
C LEU A 319 -11.39 1.26 -2.57
N GLU A 320 -11.42 0.69 -1.37
CA GLU A 320 -11.95 -0.66 -1.14
C GLU A 320 -13.46 -0.61 -0.90
N ALA A 321 -14.19 -1.66 -1.26
CA ALA A 321 -15.61 -1.77 -0.94
C ALA A 321 -15.86 -1.62 0.56
N GLY A 322 -16.89 -0.86 0.93
CA GLY A 322 -17.20 -0.50 2.31
C GLY A 322 -16.64 0.86 2.69
N ASP A 323 -16.18 0.99 3.94
CA ASP A 323 -15.79 2.26 4.53
C ASP A 323 -14.32 2.60 4.27
N ASN A 324 -14.10 3.81 3.78
CA ASN A 324 -12.81 4.43 3.57
C ASN A 324 -12.79 5.76 4.35
N THR A 325 -11.61 6.32 4.58
CA THR A 325 -11.46 7.56 5.35
C THR A 325 -10.78 8.63 4.52
N LEU A 326 -11.42 9.81 4.47
CA LEU A 326 -10.80 11.06 4.03
C LEU A 326 -10.52 11.91 5.26
N SER A 327 -9.26 12.18 5.54
CA SER A 327 -8.83 13.16 6.53
C SER A 327 -8.59 14.51 5.84
N VAL A 328 -9.17 15.60 6.36
CA VAL A 328 -8.95 16.96 5.84
C VAL A 328 -8.62 17.89 7.00
N THR A 329 -7.43 18.48 6.98
CA THR A 329 -7.05 19.56 7.88
C THR A 329 -7.50 20.89 7.29
N LEU A 330 -8.54 21.45 7.91
CA LEU A 330 -9.01 22.80 7.66
C LEU A 330 -8.09 23.80 8.38
N PRO A 331 -7.51 24.77 7.68
CA PRO A 331 -6.77 25.84 8.33
C PRO A 331 -7.73 26.76 9.11
N PRO A 332 -7.21 27.70 9.92
CA PRO A 332 -8.02 28.73 10.58
C PRO A 332 -9.03 29.39 9.64
N ALA A 333 -10.28 29.48 10.08
CA ALA A 333 -11.43 29.98 9.34
C ALA A 333 -11.79 29.23 8.04
N GLY A 334 -11.08 28.15 7.71
CA GLY A 334 -11.30 27.30 6.53
C GLY A 334 -12.59 26.48 6.62
N GLY A 335 -12.92 25.76 5.56
CA GLY A 335 -14.11 24.93 5.57
C GLY A 335 -14.29 24.01 4.37
N ILE A 336 -15.34 23.20 4.43
CA ILE A 336 -15.67 22.17 3.45
C ILE A 336 -17.18 22.06 3.29
N ASP A 337 -17.64 22.01 2.04
CA ASP A 337 -19.05 21.86 1.67
C ASP A 337 -19.38 20.44 1.20
N SER A 338 -18.57 19.91 0.28
CA SER A 338 -18.88 18.64 -0.36
C SER A 338 -17.62 17.87 -0.71
N VAL A 339 -17.71 16.54 -0.59
CA VAL A 339 -16.78 15.59 -1.21
C VAL A 339 -17.59 14.88 -2.28
N GLN A 340 -17.15 14.91 -3.54
CA GLN A 340 -17.74 14.15 -4.62
C GLN A 340 -16.75 13.09 -5.08
N PHE A 341 -17.21 11.87 -5.32
CA PHE A 341 -16.36 10.82 -5.86
C PHE A 341 -17.06 10.06 -6.99
N ASN A 342 -16.35 9.87 -8.10
CA ASN A 342 -16.86 9.18 -9.29
C ASN A 342 -16.00 7.96 -9.60
N LYS A 343 -16.64 6.80 -9.74
CA LYS A 343 -15.95 5.56 -10.08
C LYS A 343 -15.47 5.60 -11.54
N LYS A 344 -14.22 5.24 -11.77
CA LYS A 344 -13.69 4.89 -13.08
C LYS A 344 -14.19 3.51 -13.49
N SER A 345 -14.42 3.31 -14.78
CA SER A 345 -14.81 2.02 -15.29
C SER A 345 -13.78 0.96 -14.93
N SER A 346 -14.28 -0.17 -14.45
CA SER A 346 -13.50 -1.35 -14.12
C SER A 346 -13.83 -2.52 -15.05
N THR A 347 -14.40 -2.25 -16.22
CA THR A 347 -14.69 -3.31 -17.20
C THR A 347 -13.40 -3.79 -17.85
N PRO A 348 -13.21 -5.12 -18.06
CA PRO A 348 -12.00 -5.61 -18.71
C PRO A 348 -11.76 -5.06 -20.12
N ASP A 349 -12.83 -4.76 -20.87
CA ASP A 349 -12.73 -4.18 -22.22
C ASP A 349 -12.11 -2.77 -22.21
N ASP A 350 -12.42 -1.97 -21.19
CA ASP A 350 -11.80 -0.66 -21.03
C ASP A 350 -10.30 -0.75 -20.75
N PHE A 351 -9.89 -1.75 -19.95
CA PHE A 351 -8.48 -2.05 -19.73
C PHE A 351 -7.79 -2.53 -21.01
N LEU A 352 -8.39 -3.47 -21.75
CA LEU A 352 -7.84 -3.97 -23.02
C LEU A 352 -7.60 -2.81 -24.01
N ARG A 353 -8.60 -1.95 -24.18
CA ARG A 353 -8.53 -0.76 -25.04
C ARG A 353 -7.41 0.19 -24.60
N LEU A 354 -7.33 0.49 -23.31
CA LEU A 354 -6.33 1.42 -22.78
C LEU A 354 -4.90 0.86 -22.83
N ALA A 355 -4.73 -0.44 -22.56
CA ALA A 355 -3.44 -1.12 -22.67
C ALA A 355 -3.03 -1.39 -24.12
N GLY A 356 -3.98 -1.35 -25.06
CA GLY A 356 -3.77 -1.72 -26.46
C GLY A 356 -3.51 -3.23 -26.63
N VAL A 357 -4.18 -4.05 -25.81
CA VAL A 357 -4.17 -5.53 -25.90
C VAL A 357 -5.41 -5.96 -26.68
N THR A 358 -5.26 -6.88 -27.61
CA THR A 358 -6.34 -7.33 -28.51
C THR A 358 -6.86 -8.73 -28.17
N GLY A 359 -8.10 -9.01 -28.57
CA GLY A 359 -8.76 -10.30 -28.39
C GLY A 359 -9.70 -10.36 -27.17
N PRO A 360 -10.33 -11.51 -26.91
CA PRO A 360 -11.29 -11.67 -25.83
C PRO A 360 -10.58 -11.68 -24.46
N VAL A 361 -11.30 -11.21 -23.43
CA VAL A 361 -10.80 -10.94 -22.08
C VAL A 361 -10.20 -12.17 -21.39
N ASP A 362 -10.82 -13.33 -21.62
CA ASP A 362 -10.49 -14.63 -21.02
C ASP A 362 -9.44 -15.41 -21.82
N ARG A 363 -8.99 -14.89 -22.98
CA ARG A 363 -7.93 -15.50 -23.78
C ARG A 363 -6.65 -15.65 -22.96
N LEU A 364 -6.11 -16.86 -22.93
CA LEU A 364 -4.80 -17.12 -22.33
C LEU A 364 -3.67 -16.47 -23.14
N ILE A 365 -2.73 -15.86 -22.43
CA ILE A 365 -1.58 -15.15 -22.97
C ILE A 365 -0.32 -15.98 -22.72
N GLY A 366 0.50 -16.15 -23.76
CA GLY A 366 1.82 -16.78 -23.66
C GLY A 366 2.93 -15.81 -23.28
N ALA A 367 4.10 -16.34 -22.93
CA ALA A 367 5.25 -15.56 -22.49
C ALA A 367 5.71 -14.50 -23.52
N GLU A 368 5.75 -14.84 -24.80
CA GLU A 368 6.23 -13.94 -25.87
C GLU A 368 5.35 -12.70 -26.03
N GLU A 369 4.02 -12.89 -26.02
CA GLU A 369 3.07 -11.79 -26.13
C GLU A 369 3.13 -10.88 -24.89
N ALA A 370 3.21 -11.47 -23.69
CA ALA A 370 3.37 -10.71 -22.46
C ALA A 370 4.65 -9.86 -22.48
N ALA A 371 5.78 -10.45 -22.92
CA ALA A 371 7.05 -9.73 -23.07
C ALA A 371 6.95 -8.58 -24.08
N ALA A 372 6.27 -8.79 -25.21
CA ALA A 372 6.06 -7.74 -26.22
C ALA A 372 5.28 -6.54 -25.65
N VAL A 373 4.22 -6.79 -24.86
CA VAL A 373 3.46 -5.73 -24.19
C VAL A 373 4.33 -4.99 -23.18
N LEU A 374 5.08 -5.70 -22.33
CA LEU A 374 5.98 -5.07 -21.35
C LEU A 374 7.04 -4.20 -22.01
N LYS A 375 7.65 -4.68 -23.10
CA LYS A 375 8.63 -3.92 -23.88
C LYS A 375 8.04 -2.64 -24.46
N LYS A 376 6.80 -2.67 -24.95
CA LYS A 376 6.09 -1.50 -25.48
C LYS A 376 5.86 -0.43 -24.40
N ILE A 377 5.53 -0.84 -23.18
CA ILE A 377 5.22 0.09 -22.09
C ILE A 377 6.45 0.58 -21.30
N GLN A 378 7.58 -0.13 -21.38
CA GLN A 378 8.82 0.19 -20.65
C GLN A 378 9.27 1.65 -20.87
N GLY A 379 9.13 2.18 -22.09
CA GLY A 379 9.47 3.58 -22.40
C GLY A 379 8.51 4.63 -21.82
N SER A 380 7.30 4.22 -21.42
CA SER A 380 6.26 5.09 -20.84
C SER A 380 6.09 4.91 -19.33
N PHE A 381 6.97 4.12 -18.70
CA PHE A 381 6.90 3.80 -17.28
C PHE A 381 7.38 4.96 -16.40
N GLN A 382 6.54 5.40 -15.47
CA GLN A 382 6.82 6.55 -14.59
C GLN A 382 6.72 6.26 -13.09
N ILE A 383 6.29 5.06 -12.68
CA ILE A 383 5.75 4.84 -11.31
C ILE A 383 6.82 4.66 -10.23
N ARG A 384 8.05 4.29 -10.60
CA ARG A 384 9.09 3.88 -9.64
C ARG A 384 10.47 4.45 -9.99
N LYS A 385 10.51 5.75 -10.32
CA LYS A 385 11.77 6.49 -10.52
C LYS A 385 12.13 7.32 -9.30
#